data_AF-A0AAV0IUM4-F1
#
_entry.id   AF-A0AAV0IUM4-F1
#
_cell.length_a   1.000
_cell.length_b   1.000
_cell.length_c   1.000
_cell.angle_alpha   90.00
_cell.angle_beta   90.00
_cell.angle_gamma   90.00
#
_symmetry.space_group_name_H-M   'P 1'
#
loop_
_entity.id
_entity.type
_entity.pdbx_description
1 polymer ?
#
loop_
_entity_poly.entity_id
_entity_poly.type
_entity_poly.pdbx_seq_one_letter_code
_entity_poly.pdbx_strand_id
1 'polypeptide(L)'
;MINKCNHPVWPGIQPGSGSPILARGGFHLPPNKAQTLTLPPLWSGRFWGRHGCSFDASGRGRCATGDCGSLYCNGLGGAPPATLAEITLGRDQDLYCCTGAYGNPQTCKPTAYSRIFKAACPRAYSYAYDDPTSISTCTGGNYLVTFCPPRRR
;
A
#
# COMPACT_ATOMS: atom_id res chain seq x y z
N MET A 1 11.84 -2.11 -2.40
CA MET A 1 10.99 -1.23 -3.23
C MET A 1 11.83 -0.62 -4.35
N ILE A 2 11.28 -0.50 -5.54
CA ILE A 2 11.96 0.11 -6.69
C ILE A 2 11.04 1.11 -7.40
N ASN A 3 11.57 2.27 -7.75
CA ASN A 3 10.87 3.28 -8.53
C ASN A 3 11.28 3.17 -10.00
N LYS A 4 10.35 2.71 -10.86
CA LYS A 4 10.53 2.69 -12.32
C LYS A 4 9.79 3.84 -13.02
N CYS A 5 9.19 4.75 -12.26
CA CYS A 5 8.61 5.97 -12.79
C CYS A 5 9.74 6.92 -13.26
N ASN A 6 9.41 7.83 -14.17
CA ASN A 6 10.31 8.92 -14.61
C ASN A 6 10.31 10.12 -13.65
N HIS A 7 9.55 10.05 -12.55
CA HIS A 7 9.43 11.07 -11.53
C HIS A 7 9.72 10.48 -10.13
N PRO A 8 10.08 11.31 -9.13
CA PRO A 8 10.22 10.84 -7.77
C PRO A 8 8.88 10.32 -7.22
N VAL A 9 8.99 9.37 -6.29
CA VAL A 9 7.88 8.84 -5.50
C VAL A 9 8.29 8.94 -4.04
N TRP A 10 7.33 9.19 -3.16
CA TRP A 10 7.58 9.15 -1.71
C TRP A 10 6.78 8.00 -1.11
N PRO A 11 7.38 6.80 -0.98
CA PRO A 11 6.70 5.70 -0.33
C PRO A 11 6.23 6.08 1.08
N GLY A 12 5.00 5.71 1.40
CA GLY A 12 4.46 5.71 2.75
C GLY A 12 4.36 4.28 3.29
N ILE A 13 4.52 4.15 4.60
CA ILE A 13 4.50 2.87 5.31
C ILE A 13 3.64 3.00 6.55
N GLN A 14 2.63 2.14 6.64
CA GLN A 14 1.72 2.06 7.76
C GLN A 14 1.76 0.63 8.31
N PRO A 15 2.29 0.40 9.51
CA PRO A 15 2.22 -0.91 10.14
C PRO A 15 0.78 -1.23 10.59
N GLY A 16 0.46 -2.52 10.67
CA GLY A 16 -0.72 -3.01 11.38
C GLY A 16 -0.57 -2.85 12.89
N SER A 17 -1.66 -3.11 13.62
CA SER A 17 -1.66 -3.04 15.09
C SER A 17 -0.58 -3.96 15.68
N GLY A 18 0.21 -3.45 16.62
CA GLY A 18 1.30 -4.20 17.27
C GLY A 18 2.58 -4.37 16.45
N SER A 19 2.59 -3.97 15.17
CA SER A 19 3.80 -3.99 14.32
C SER A 19 4.61 -2.68 14.45
N PRO A 20 5.96 -2.74 14.41
CA PRO A 20 6.80 -1.55 14.49
C PRO A 20 6.71 -0.69 13.21
N ILE A 21 6.89 0.63 13.38
CA ILE A 21 7.00 1.59 12.27
C ILE A 21 8.36 1.41 11.59
N LEU A 22 8.33 1.11 10.29
CA LEU A 22 9.54 0.95 9.48
C LEU A 22 9.89 2.26 8.79
N ALA A 23 11.19 2.57 8.66
CA ALA A 23 11.71 3.76 7.97
C ALA A 23 10.96 5.06 8.34
N ARG A 24 10.58 5.22 9.62
CA ARG A 24 9.79 6.37 10.12
C ARG A 24 8.45 6.59 9.38
N GLY A 25 7.91 5.54 8.77
CA GLY A 25 6.65 5.59 8.02
C GLY A 25 6.78 6.12 6.59
N GLY A 26 7.97 6.41 6.08
CA GLY A 26 8.12 6.82 4.68
C GLY A 26 9.49 7.39 4.34
N PHE A 27 9.77 7.53 3.05
CA PHE A 27 11.04 8.06 2.56
C PHE A 27 10.89 8.62 1.14
N HIS A 28 11.92 9.32 0.66
CA HIS A 28 12.00 9.80 -0.73
C HIS A 28 12.70 8.76 -1.61
N LEU A 29 12.08 8.39 -2.74
CA LEU A 29 12.61 7.41 -3.68
C LEU A 29 12.73 8.02 -5.09
N PRO A 30 13.94 8.43 -5.50
CA PRO A 30 14.17 9.03 -6.82
C PRO A 30 13.87 8.07 -7.99
N PRO A 31 13.71 8.60 -9.22
CA PRO A 31 13.58 7.77 -10.42
C PRO A 31 14.72 6.74 -10.55
N ASN A 32 14.37 5.52 -10.95
CA ASN A 32 15.30 4.41 -11.17
C ASN A 32 16.13 4.00 -9.95
N LYS A 33 15.74 4.41 -8.74
CA LYS A 33 16.38 3.99 -7.49
C LYS A 33 15.56 2.91 -6.79
N ALA A 34 16.25 2.14 -5.97
CA ALA A 34 15.66 1.10 -5.14
C ALA A 34 16.12 1.27 -3.70
N GLN A 35 15.25 0.89 -2.77
CA GLN A 35 15.53 0.84 -1.35
C GLN A 35 14.98 -0.46 -0.77
N THR A 36 15.81 -1.17 -0.03
CA THR A 36 15.46 -2.42 0.65
C THR A 36 15.06 -2.11 2.09
N LEU A 37 14.01 -2.78 2.57
CA LEU A 37 13.58 -2.74 3.96
C LEU A 37 13.53 -4.17 4.48
N THR A 38 14.03 -4.37 5.69
CA THR A 38 13.91 -5.64 6.41
C THR A 38 12.63 -5.61 7.23
N LEU A 39 11.73 -6.54 6.94
CA LEU A 39 10.49 -6.70 7.70
C LEU A 39 10.74 -7.65 8.89
N PRO A 40 10.34 -7.30 10.12
CA PRO A 40 10.45 -8.24 11.23
C PRO A 40 9.50 -9.44 11.03
N PRO A 41 9.77 -10.57 11.72
CA PRO A 41 8.84 -11.69 11.73
C PRO A 41 7.45 -11.25 12.18
N LEU A 42 6.42 -11.85 11.59
CA LEU A 42 5.01 -11.56 11.89
C LEU A 42 4.55 -10.13 11.56
N TRP A 43 5.35 -9.35 10.83
CA TRP A 43 4.99 -7.99 10.47
C TRP A 43 3.79 -7.96 9.52
N SER A 44 2.84 -7.10 9.81
CA SER A 44 1.73 -6.76 8.92
C SER A 44 1.70 -5.27 8.65
N GLY A 45 1.25 -4.88 7.47
CA GLY A 45 1.08 -3.47 7.14
C GLY A 45 0.88 -3.19 5.66
N ARG A 46 0.90 -1.89 5.35
CA ARG A 46 0.60 -1.34 4.02
C ARG A 46 1.72 -0.44 3.56
N PHE A 47 1.95 -0.48 2.25
CA PHE A 47 2.85 0.41 1.53
C PHE A 47 2.06 1.11 0.43
N TRP A 48 2.36 2.37 0.18
CA TRP A 48 1.77 3.10 -0.94
C TRP A 48 2.75 4.11 -1.52
N GLY A 49 2.48 4.56 -2.75
CA GLY A 49 3.25 5.63 -3.38
C GLY A 49 2.57 6.98 -3.20
N ARG A 50 3.34 8.01 -2.88
CA ARG A 50 2.89 9.42 -2.92
C ARG A 50 3.53 10.14 -4.10
N HIS A 51 2.76 11.01 -4.75
CA HIS A 51 3.19 11.76 -5.91
C HIS A 51 2.86 13.26 -5.77
N GLY A 52 3.66 14.10 -6.45
CA GLY A 52 3.51 15.55 -6.41
C GLY A 52 3.78 16.13 -5.02
N CYS A 53 4.80 15.61 -4.32
CA CYS A 53 5.12 16.06 -2.97
C CYS A 53 6.09 17.24 -2.96
N SER A 54 5.86 18.18 -2.05
CA SER A 54 6.78 19.26 -1.73
C SER A 54 6.96 19.33 -0.22
N PHE A 55 8.19 19.15 0.24
CA PHE A 55 8.56 19.19 1.66
C PHE A 55 9.65 20.22 1.90
N ASP A 56 9.58 20.93 3.02
CA ASP A 56 10.66 21.79 3.51
C ASP A 56 11.82 20.96 4.11
N ALA A 57 12.89 21.64 4.53
CA ALA A 57 14.05 20.99 5.15
C ALA A 57 13.71 20.25 6.46
N SER A 58 12.60 20.59 7.11
CA SER A 58 12.10 19.91 8.31
C SER A 58 11.20 18.71 8.00
N GLY A 59 10.93 18.43 6.72
CA GLY A 59 10.07 17.35 6.26
C GLY A 59 8.57 17.66 6.36
N ARG A 60 8.19 18.94 6.57
CA ARG A 60 6.79 19.38 6.55
C ARG A 60 6.39 19.78 5.14
N GLY A 61 5.16 19.44 4.77
CA GLY A 61 4.69 19.64 3.41
C GLY A 61 3.55 18.71 3.08
N ARG A 62 3.20 18.63 1.79
CA ARG A 62 2.04 17.87 1.31
C ARG A 62 2.33 17.22 -0.04
N CYS A 63 1.57 16.18 -0.32
CA CYS A 63 1.52 15.48 -1.60
C CYS A 63 0.16 15.67 -2.28
N ALA A 64 0.13 15.58 -3.61
CA ALA A 64 -1.12 15.62 -4.38
C ALA A 64 -1.95 14.34 -4.23
N THR A 65 -1.28 13.18 -4.07
CA THR A 65 -1.93 11.87 -3.89
C THR A 65 -1.26 11.09 -2.77
N GLY A 66 -2.02 10.30 -2.02
CA GLY A 66 -1.53 9.47 -0.92
C GLY A 66 -0.97 10.24 0.27
N ASP A 67 -1.29 11.52 0.43
CA ASP A 67 -0.67 12.35 1.47
C ASP A 67 -0.91 11.82 2.89
N CYS A 68 0.07 12.00 3.76
CA CYS A 68 -0.01 11.64 5.19
C CYS A 68 0.42 12.81 6.10
N GLY A 69 0.44 14.04 5.57
CA GLY A 69 0.76 15.27 6.30
C GLY A 69 2.25 15.61 6.46
N SER A 70 3.17 14.67 6.21
CA SER A 70 4.62 14.94 6.29
C SER A 70 5.46 13.96 5.47
N LEU A 71 6.76 14.21 5.31
CA LEU A 71 7.68 13.31 4.60
C LEU A 71 7.72 11.92 5.25
N TYR A 72 7.64 11.86 6.58
CA TYR A 72 7.72 10.64 7.37
C TYR A 72 6.37 10.39 8.05
N CYS A 73 5.57 9.48 7.50
CA CYS A 73 4.18 9.32 7.95
C CYS A 73 4.05 8.86 9.40
N ASN A 74 5.12 8.35 10.03
CA ASN A 74 5.12 7.91 11.44
C ASN A 74 3.93 6.99 11.79
N GLY A 75 3.56 6.09 10.88
CA GLY A 75 2.45 5.14 11.06
C GLY A 75 1.07 5.66 10.67
N LEU A 76 0.94 6.93 10.26
CA LEU A 76 -0.28 7.46 9.68
C LEU A 76 -0.55 6.86 8.29
N GLY A 77 -1.82 6.60 7.97
CA GLY A 77 -2.25 6.15 6.65
C GLY A 77 -2.30 7.29 5.63
N GLY A 78 -2.18 6.94 4.35
CA GLY A 78 -2.32 7.88 3.24
C GLY A 78 -3.78 8.23 2.93
N ALA A 79 -4.04 9.50 2.61
CA ALA A 79 -5.33 9.98 2.14
C ALA A 79 -5.65 9.40 0.74
N PRO A 80 -6.88 8.88 0.51
CA PRO A 80 -7.31 8.44 -0.81
C PRO A 80 -7.31 9.59 -1.85
N PRO A 81 -7.07 9.31 -3.14
CA PRO A 81 -6.76 8.00 -3.72
C PRO A 81 -5.30 7.57 -3.45
N ALA A 82 -5.11 6.31 -3.06
CA ALA A 82 -3.81 5.69 -2.87
C ALA A 82 -3.88 4.21 -3.25
N THR A 83 -2.97 3.76 -4.14
CA THR A 83 -2.81 2.34 -4.42
C THR A 83 -2.00 1.70 -3.31
N LEU A 84 -2.58 0.70 -2.64
CA LEU A 84 -1.99 0.03 -1.50
C LEU A 84 -1.38 -1.31 -1.93
N ALA A 85 -0.19 -1.60 -1.42
CA ALA A 85 0.40 -2.94 -1.39
C ALA A 85 0.40 -3.40 0.06
N GLU A 86 -0.31 -4.48 0.34
CA GLU A 86 -0.51 -4.98 1.69
C GLU A 86 0.22 -6.30 1.86
N ILE A 87 0.95 -6.42 2.98
CA ILE A 87 1.75 -7.60 3.28
C ILE A 87 1.48 -7.99 4.72
N THR A 88 1.17 -9.26 4.91
CA THR A 88 1.09 -9.91 6.22
C THR A 88 2.07 -11.08 6.21
N LEU A 89 3.06 -11.02 7.09
CA LEU A 89 3.96 -12.13 7.36
C LEU A 89 3.38 -12.90 8.55
N GLY A 90 3.31 -14.24 8.47
CA GLY A 90 2.66 -15.05 9.51
C GLY A 90 1.28 -15.55 9.10
N ARG A 91 0.55 -16.16 10.04
CA ARG A 91 -0.79 -16.70 9.78
C ARG A 91 -1.81 -15.57 9.62
N ASP A 92 -2.79 -15.79 8.74
CA ASP A 92 -3.83 -14.83 8.37
C ASP A 92 -4.41 -14.11 9.59
N GLN A 93 -4.09 -12.81 9.71
CA GLN A 93 -4.84 -11.90 10.56
C GLN A 93 -5.84 -11.20 9.66
N ASP A 94 -7.12 -11.45 9.90
CA ASP A 94 -8.24 -10.78 9.26
C ASP A 94 -8.19 -9.28 9.55
N LEU A 95 -7.50 -8.51 8.70
CA LEU A 95 -7.27 -7.08 8.92
C LEU A 95 -8.31 -6.17 8.24
N TYR A 96 -9.30 -6.73 7.53
CA TYR A 96 -10.34 -5.97 6.84
C TYR A 96 -11.72 -6.52 7.09
N CYS A 97 -12.43 -5.89 8.01
CA CYS A 97 -13.83 -6.16 8.22
C CYS A 97 -14.67 -5.13 7.43
N CYS A 98 -15.47 -5.58 6.46
CA CYS A 98 -16.80 -4.98 6.38
C CYS A 98 -17.50 -5.42 7.67
N THR A 99 -17.77 -4.50 8.59
CA THR A 99 -18.28 -4.79 9.93
C THR A 99 -19.81 -4.65 10.00
N GLY A 100 -20.42 -5.14 11.08
CA GLY A 100 -21.85 -4.97 11.35
C GLY A 100 -22.74 -5.55 10.25
N ALA A 101 -23.71 -4.78 9.76
CA ALA A 101 -24.65 -5.22 8.73
C ALA A 101 -23.97 -5.57 7.38
N TYR A 102 -22.77 -5.05 7.13
CA TYR A 102 -21.97 -5.36 5.94
C TYR A 102 -20.95 -6.48 6.21
N GLY A 103 -21.10 -7.22 7.32
CA GLY A 103 -20.29 -8.33 7.82
C GLY A 103 -19.97 -9.49 6.89
N ASN A 104 -20.53 -9.54 5.68
CA ASN A 104 -20.42 -10.70 4.80
C ASN A 104 -20.49 -10.31 3.31
N PRO A 105 -20.06 -11.21 2.41
CA PRO A 105 -20.08 -10.99 0.96
C PRO A 105 -21.48 -10.71 0.38
N GLN A 106 -22.54 -11.21 1.01
CA GLN A 106 -23.92 -11.03 0.53
C GLN A 106 -24.41 -9.60 0.75
N THR A 107 -23.98 -8.96 1.83
CA THR A 107 -24.39 -7.59 2.17
C THR A 107 -23.37 -6.54 1.70
N CYS A 108 -22.07 -6.85 1.67
CA CYS A 108 -21.02 -5.93 1.20
C CYS A 108 -20.70 -6.20 -0.29
N LYS A 109 -21.61 -5.76 -1.16
CA LYS A 109 -21.54 -5.98 -2.62
C LYS A 109 -20.56 -5.02 -3.32
N PRO A 110 -19.96 -5.41 -4.45
CA PRO A 110 -19.13 -4.53 -5.25
C PRO A 110 -19.92 -3.33 -5.79
N THR A 111 -19.32 -2.15 -5.68
CA THR A 111 -19.83 -0.88 -6.20
C THR A 111 -19.34 -0.60 -7.63
N ALA A 112 -19.93 0.39 -8.32
CA ALA A 112 -19.45 0.84 -9.62
C ALA A 112 -17.96 1.22 -9.59
N TYR A 113 -17.48 1.85 -8.50
CA TYR A 113 -16.07 2.16 -8.30
C TYR A 113 -15.19 0.91 -8.27
N SER A 114 -15.52 -0.08 -7.42
CA SER A 114 -14.74 -1.32 -7.32
C SER A 114 -14.64 -2.07 -8.66
N ARG A 115 -15.72 -2.08 -9.46
CA ARG A 115 -15.73 -2.70 -10.79
C ARG A 115 -14.80 -2.00 -11.78
N ILE A 116 -14.75 -0.66 -11.76
CA ILE A 116 -13.83 0.12 -12.61
C ILE A 116 -12.38 -0.22 -12.25
N PHE A 117 -12.05 -0.27 -10.95
CA PHE A 117 -10.70 -0.62 -10.49
C PHE A 117 -10.33 -2.06 -10.87
N LYS A 118 -11.25 -3.01 -10.71
CA LYS A 118 -11.03 -4.41 -11.08
C LYS A 118 -10.84 -4.58 -12.59
N ALA A 119 -11.60 -3.86 -13.40
CA ALA A 119 -11.44 -3.87 -14.86
C ALA A 119 -10.07 -3.31 -15.29
N ALA A 120 -9.58 -2.27 -14.62
CA ALA A 120 -8.27 -1.68 -14.90
C ALA A 120 -7.11 -2.56 -14.39
N CYS A 121 -7.28 -3.24 -13.25
CA CYS A 121 -6.28 -4.08 -12.60
C CYS A 121 -6.90 -5.43 -12.15
N PRO A 122 -7.09 -6.41 -13.06
CA PRO A 122 -7.79 -7.66 -12.75
C PRO A 122 -7.15 -8.50 -11.64
N ARG A 123 -5.85 -8.32 -11.39
CA ARG A 123 -5.08 -9.01 -10.35
C ARG A 123 -5.04 -8.27 -9.02
N ALA A 124 -5.65 -7.10 -8.93
CA ALA A 124 -5.72 -6.34 -7.69
C ALA A 124 -7.01 -6.68 -6.94
N TYR A 125 -6.91 -6.66 -5.61
CA TYR A 125 -8.05 -6.72 -4.73
C TYR A 125 -8.76 -5.36 -4.72
N SER A 126 -10.02 -5.32 -5.13
CA SER A 126 -10.74 -4.08 -5.45
C SER A 126 -11.82 -3.67 -4.43
N TYR A 127 -12.26 -4.60 -3.59
CA TYR A 127 -13.17 -4.35 -2.46
C TYR A 127 -13.03 -5.46 -1.42
N ALA A 128 -13.60 -5.26 -0.24
CA ALA A 128 -13.37 -6.09 0.95
C ALA A 128 -13.73 -7.59 0.84
N TYR A 129 -14.57 -8.00 -0.11
CA TYR A 129 -14.86 -9.43 -0.41
C TYR A 129 -14.65 -9.76 -1.89
N ASP A 130 -13.65 -9.14 -2.52
CA ASP A 130 -13.24 -9.48 -3.89
C ASP A 130 -12.67 -10.91 -3.97
N ASP A 131 -12.39 -11.40 -5.17
CA ASP A 131 -11.92 -12.77 -5.35
C ASP A 131 -10.63 -13.04 -4.54
N PRO A 132 -10.53 -14.21 -3.88
CA PRO A 132 -9.32 -14.59 -3.17
C PRO A 132 -8.16 -14.92 -4.12
N THR A 133 -8.42 -15.06 -5.44
CA THR A 133 -7.34 -15.29 -6.43
C THR A 133 -6.42 -14.08 -6.61
N SER A 134 -6.85 -12.91 -6.15
CA SER A 134 -6.06 -11.69 -6.08
C SER A 134 -5.17 -11.61 -4.83
N ILE A 135 -5.32 -12.55 -3.90
CA ILE A 135 -4.45 -12.73 -2.73
C ILE A 135 -3.45 -13.85 -3.06
N SER A 136 -2.16 -13.56 -2.89
CA SER A 136 -1.09 -14.53 -3.16
C SER A 136 -0.38 -14.89 -1.86
N THR A 137 -0.51 -16.15 -1.45
CA THR A 137 0.19 -16.71 -0.28
C THR A 137 1.52 -17.31 -0.72
N CYS A 138 2.61 -16.90 -0.05
CA CYS A 138 3.97 -17.36 -0.34
C CYS A 138 4.67 -17.81 0.95
N THR A 139 5.52 -18.84 0.89
CA THR A 139 6.33 -19.32 2.02
C THR A 139 7.79 -18.90 1.89
N GLY A 140 8.35 -18.24 2.92
CA GLY A 140 9.78 -17.93 2.99
C GLY A 140 10.30 -16.96 1.91
N GLY A 141 9.42 -16.11 1.37
CA GLY A 141 9.72 -15.24 0.22
C GLY A 141 10.19 -13.83 0.60
N ASN A 142 10.97 -13.24 -0.31
CA ASN A 142 11.21 -11.80 -0.36
C ASN A 142 10.17 -11.13 -1.28
N TYR A 143 9.80 -9.89 -0.98
CA TYR A 143 8.83 -9.12 -1.77
C TYR A 143 9.51 -7.95 -2.49
N LEU A 144 9.12 -7.74 -3.75
CA LEU A 144 9.55 -6.59 -4.56
C LEU A 144 8.35 -5.73 -4.95
N VAL A 145 8.13 -4.64 -4.21
CA VAL A 145 7.18 -3.59 -4.61
C VAL A 145 7.81 -2.71 -5.67
N THR A 146 7.15 -2.61 -6.83
CA THR A 146 7.59 -1.80 -7.98
C THR A 146 6.59 -0.69 -8.25
N PHE A 147 7.04 0.57 -8.22
CA PHE A 147 6.25 1.71 -8.68
C PHE A 147 6.43 1.90 -10.19
N CYS A 148 5.33 2.14 -10.90
CA CYS A 148 5.27 2.17 -12.37
C CYS A 148 5.86 0.90 -13.02
N PRO A 149 5.35 -0.30 -12.70
CA PRO A 149 5.84 -1.52 -13.33
C PRO A 149 5.62 -1.44 -14.85
N PRO A 150 6.52 -2.06 -15.66
CA PRO A 150 6.30 -2.14 -17.09
C PRO A 150 4.97 -2.85 -17.35
N ARG A 151 4.22 -2.38 -18.35
CA ARG A 151 3.03 -3.11 -18.82
C ARG A 151 3.49 -4.51 -19.24
N ARG A 152 3.00 -5.54 -18.56
CA ARG A 152 3.18 -6.91 -19.04
C ARG A 152 2.39 -7.01 -20.35
N ARG A 153 3.11 -7.20 -21.46
CA ARG A 153 2.51 -7.63 -22.73
C ARG A 153 1.98 -9.06 -22.56
#